data_AF-A0A259L1R1-F1
#
_entry.id   AF-A0A259L1R1-F1
#
_cell.length_a   1.000
_cell.length_b   1.000
_cell.length_c   1.000
_cell.angle_alpha   90.00
_cell.angle_beta   90.00
_cell.angle_gamma   90.00
#
_symmetry.space_group_name_H-M   'P 1'
#
loop_
_entity.id
_entity.type
_entity.pdbx_description
1 polymer ?
#
loop_
_entity_poly.entity_id
_entity_poly.type
_entity_poly.pdbx_seq_one_letter_code
_entity_poly.pdbx_strand_id
1 'polypeptide(L)'
;GGTELADLAVSLAYNDSWYNWPLRAAVQAFTGIEPEPDNLGVVNDLQTNVARNLSVAPNSIPRLRYVGGGSSYGGITKPFISGTDDGVVPTHSACGATSANGIDSCAGNLSMAGKVSSQNGPAGLYYNHYPILMSEGANHSDVINNQTGNIAVPVVNNTVLGGLQIDFASRTYNQRAWWQLWGSGDRYVEVPGSNQTSLSNLLYTTLNN
;
A
#
# COMPACT_ATOMS: atom_id res chain seq x y z
N GLY A 1 -2.46 -6.41 6.09
CA GLY A 1 -1.06 -6.88 6.12
C GLY A 1 -0.49 -6.58 7.49
N GLY A 2 0.76 -6.94 7.75
CA GLY A 2 1.49 -6.47 8.94
C GLY A 2 2.20 -5.13 8.70
N THR A 3 2.75 -4.54 9.76
CA THR A 3 3.48 -3.26 9.74
C THR A 3 4.63 -3.24 10.75
N GLU A 4 5.73 -2.57 10.40
CA GLU A 4 6.86 -2.32 11.28
C GLU A 4 6.46 -1.47 12.50
N LEU A 5 5.38 -0.68 12.42
CA LEU A 5 4.85 0.06 13.57
C LEU A 5 4.36 -0.87 14.69
N ALA A 6 3.85 -2.06 14.33
CA ALA A 6 3.42 -3.06 15.31
C ALA A 6 4.61 -3.76 15.96
N ASP A 7 5.65 -4.06 15.17
CA ASP A 7 6.92 -4.59 15.69
C ASP A 7 7.55 -3.58 16.68
N LEU A 8 7.52 -2.29 16.34
CA LEU A 8 7.97 -1.20 17.21
C LEU A 8 7.13 -1.09 18.49
N ALA A 9 5.81 -1.14 18.38
CA ALA A 9 4.90 -1.05 19.52
C ALA A 9 5.14 -2.18 20.55
N VAL A 10 5.31 -3.41 20.09
CA VAL A 10 5.66 -4.55 20.96
C VAL A 10 7.02 -4.31 21.62
N SER A 11 8.02 -3.85 20.86
CA SER A 11 9.34 -3.54 21.44
C SER A 11 9.29 -2.44 22.50
N LEU A 12 8.44 -1.41 22.34
CA LEU A 12 8.30 -0.31 23.30
C LEU A 12 7.55 -0.74 24.56
N ALA A 13 6.52 -1.58 24.43
CA ALA A 13 5.75 -2.08 25.57
C ALA A 13 6.64 -2.81 26.59
N TYR A 14 7.69 -3.49 26.14
CA TYR A 14 8.64 -4.20 27.01
C TYR A 14 9.94 -3.45 27.28
N ASN A 15 10.11 -2.21 26.80
CA ASN A 15 11.31 -1.40 27.00
C ASN A 15 10.99 0.07 27.30
N ASP A 16 10.96 0.40 28.59
CA ASP A 16 10.46 1.67 29.11
C ASP A 16 11.55 2.75 29.26
N SER A 17 12.23 3.08 28.15
CA SER A 17 13.22 4.16 28.12
C SER A 17 12.59 5.51 27.71
N TRP A 18 12.83 6.55 28.51
CA TRP A 18 12.24 7.89 28.36
C TRP A 18 12.62 8.65 27.07
N TYR A 19 13.70 8.27 26.39
CA TYR A 19 14.09 8.86 25.09
C TYR A 19 13.25 8.36 23.90
N ASN A 20 12.29 7.44 24.12
CA ASN A 20 11.45 6.86 23.07
C ASN A 20 10.21 7.71 22.71
N TRP A 21 10.15 8.98 23.12
CA TRP A 21 8.96 9.84 22.90
C TRP A 21 8.49 9.93 21.44
N PRO A 22 9.36 10.04 20.40
CA PRO A 22 8.90 10.11 19.01
C PRO A 22 8.35 8.75 18.55
N LEU A 23 8.92 7.66 19.07
CA LEU A 23 8.51 6.29 18.76
C LEU A 23 7.14 6.00 19.38
N ARG A 24 6.91 6.41 20.63
CA ARG A 24 5.62 6.33 21.31
C ARG A 24 4.55 7.16 20.58
N ALA A 25 4.88 8.36 20.13
CA ALA A 25 3.96 9.21 19.37
C ALA A 25 3.55 8.58 18.03
N ALA A 26 4.50 7.98 17.29
CA ALA A 26 4.20 7.27 16.05
C ALA A 26 3.29 6.05 16.28
N VAL A 27 3.58 5.25 17.31
CA VAL A 27 2.75 4.10 17.69
C VAL A 27 1.35 4.53 18.14
N GLN A 28 1.25 5.60 18.93
CA GLN A 28 -0.04 6.11 19.40
C GLN A 28 -0.87 6.71 18.26
N ALA A 29 -0.24 7.37 17.28
CA ALA A 29 -0.92 7.84 16.09
C ALA A 29 -1.54 6.69 15.27
N PHE A 30 -0.82 5.57 15.16
CA PHE A 30 -1.27 4.37 14.47
C PHE A 30 -2.35 3.59 15.25
N THR A 31 -2.07 3.28 16.52
CA THR A 31 -2.89 2.35 17.32
C THR A 31 -4.00 3.04 18.11
N GLY A 32 -3.89 4.35 18.35
CA GLY A 32 -4.74 5.10 19.26
C GLY A 32 -4.51 4.80 20.74
N ILE A 33 -3.53 3.95 21.07
CA ILE A 33 -3.23 3.49 22.44
C ILE A 33 -1.77 3.77 22.80
N GLU A 34 -1.49 3.88 24.10
CA GLU A 34 -0.13 3.92 24.59
C GLU A 34 0.45 2.49 24.64
N PRO A 35 1.65 2.21 24.08
CA PRO A 35 2.21 0.87 24.07
C PRO A 35 2.61 0.44 25.48
N GLU A 36 1.81 -0.46 26.05
CA GLU A 36 2.03 -1.11 27.34
C GLU A 36 1.73 -2.62 27.20
N PRO A 37 2.40 -3.50 27.98
CA PRO A 37 2.26 -4.95 27.84
C PRO A 37 0.80 -5.45 27.89
N ASP A 38 -0.01 -4.83 28.75
CA ASP A 38 -1.42 -5.23 28.96
C ASP A 38 -2.36 -4.73 27.87
N ASN A 39 -1.89 -3.81 26.99
CA ASN A 39 -2.71 -3.12 26.00
C ASN A 39 -2.35 -3.46 24.54
N LEU A 40 -1.48 -4.45 24.30
CA LEU A 40 -1.04 -4.75 22.93
C LEU A 40 -2.14 -5.36 22.04
N GLY A 41 -3.09 -6.13 22.56
CA GLY A 41 -4.26 -6.62 21.80
C GLY A 41 -3.97 -7.05 20.35
N VAL A 42 -4.61 -6.38 19.39
CA VAL A 42 -4.49 -6.60 17.93
C VAL A 42 -3.09 -6.28 17.38
N VAL A 43 -2.29 -5.47 18.06
CA VAL A 43 -0.93 -5.11 17.65
C VAL A 43 -0.04 -6.35 17.56
N ASN A 44 -0.23 -7.35 18.42
CA ASN A 44 0.52 -8.61 18.36
C ASN A 44 0.36 -9.33 17.01
N ASP A 45 -0.84 -9.29 16.44
CA ASP A 45 -1.16 -9.95 15.17
C ASP A 45 -0.71 -9.13 13.95
N LEU A 46 -0.58 -7.81 14.12
CA LEU A 46 -0.15 -6.88 13.07
C LEU A 46 1.37 -6.81 12.90
N GLN A 47 2.14 -7.42 13.79
CA GLN A 47 3.58 -7.60 13.62
C GLN A 47 3.88 -8.23 12.25
N THR A 48 4.93 -7.75 11.59
CA THR A 48 5.20 -8.05 10.19
C THR A 48 5.34 -9.54 9.94
N ASN A 49 5.99 -10.25 10.87
CA ASN A 49 6.18 -11.70 10.81
C ASN A 49 4.89 -12.48 11.15
N VAL A 50 4.12 -12.02 12.13
CA VAL A 50 2.88 -12.68 12.57
C VAL A 50 1.82 -12.60 11.48
N ALA A 51 1.56 -11.39 10.96
CA ALA A 51 0.60 -11.18 9.88
C ALA A 51 0.97 -11.97 8.61
N ARG A 52 2.27 -12.14 8.32
CA ARG A 52 2.73 -12.96 7.20
C ARG A 52 2.41 -14.43 7.41
N ASN A 53 2.65 -14.98 8.60
CA ASN A 53 2.32 -16.36 8.94
C ASN A 53 0.81 -16.64 8.91
N LEU A 54 -0.02 -15.69 9.35
CA LEU A 54 -1.49 -15.79 9.25
C LEU A 54 -1.98 -15.71 7.79
N SER A 55 -1.29 -14.93 6.97
CA SER A 55 -1.66 -14.65 5.58
C SER A 55 -1.25 -15.75 4.59
N VAL A 56 -0.45 -16.76 4.97
CA VAL A 56 -0.01 -17.83 4.04
C VAL A 56 -0.85 -19.10 4.07
N ALA A 57 -1.98 -19.12 4.81
CA ALA A 57 -2.89 -20.26 4.78
C ALA A 57 -3.40 -20.49 3.33
N PRO A 58 -3.22 -21.70 2.77
CA PRO A 58 -3.59 -21.99 1.39
C PRO A 58 -5.11 -21.87 1.23
N ASN A 59 -5.54 -20.99 0.33
CA ASN A 59 -6.92 -20.90 -0.11
C ASN A 59 -6.98 -20.69 -1.63
N SER A 60 -8.06 -21.17 -2.25
CA SER A 60 -8.30 -21.03 -3.70
C SER A 60 -8.91 -19.67 -4.08
N ILE A 61 -9.11 -18.79 -3.10
CA ILE A 61 -9.80 -17.51 -3.28
C ILE A 61 -8.75 -16.43 -3.57
N PRO A 62 -8.79 -15.77 -4.74
CA PRO A 62 -7.90 -14.65 -5.05
C PRO A 62 -8.06 -13.52 -4.04
N ARG A 63 -6.94 -13.04 -3.50
CA ARG A 63 -6.87 -11.86 -2.64
C ARG A 63 -6.48 -10.67 -3.50
N LEU A 64 -7.52 -9.97 -3.97
CA LEU A 64 -7.37 -8.71 -4.68
C LEU A 64 -6.89 -7.64 -3.72
N ARG A 65 -5.89 -6.86 -4.14
CA ARG A 65 -5.22 -5.87 -3.29
C ARG A 65 -5.21 -4.52 -3.97
N TYR A 66 -5.65 -3.52 -3.22
CA TYR A 66 -5.40 -2.13 -3.50
C TYR A 66 -4.27 -1.64 -2.61
N VAL A 67 -3.35 -0.84 -3.13
CA VAL A 67 -2.16 -0.39 -2.39
C VAL A 67 -2.00 1.12 -2.46
N GLY A 68 -2.05 1.77 -1.30
CA GLY A 68 -1.79 3.20 -1.12
C GLY A 68 -0.32 3.48 -0.80
N GLY A 69 0.15 4.66 -1.20
CA GLY A 69 1.49 5.19 -0.93
C GLY A 69 1.46 6.60 -0.32
N GLY A 70 0.28 7.06 0.11
CA GLY A 70 0.05 8.40 0.63
C GLY A 70 0.36 8.48 2.12
N SER A 71 0.93 9.60 2.57
CA SER A 71 1.26 9.77 3.99
C SER A 71 0.01 10.01 4.85
N SER A 72 -0.09 9.31 5.98
CA SER A 72 -1.03 9.61 7.07
C SER A 72 -0.31 10.35 8.23
N TYR A 73 -1.07 10.82 9.23
CA TYR A 73 -0.56 11.33 10.52
C TYR A 73 0.54 12.40 10.45
N GLY A 74 0.46 13.31 9.48
CA GLY A 74 1.47 14.36 9.30
C GLY A 74 2.87 13.84 8.94
N GLY A 75 2.99 12.58 8.52
CA GLY A 75 4.27 11.96 8.13
C GLY A 75 5.13 11.47 9.28
N ILE A 76 4.62 11.47 10.52
CA ILE A 76 5.37 11.09 11.72
C ILE A 76 5.75 9.60 11.70
N THR A 77 4.95 8.75 11.07
CA THR A 77 5.17 7.30 10.99
C THR A 77 6.16 6.90 9.90
N LYS A 78 6.34 7.76 8.88
CA LYS A 78 7.12 7.46 7.66
C LYS A 78 8.56 7.01 7.92
N PRO A 79 9.33 7.59 8.86
CA PRO A 79 10.70 7.14 9.13
C PRO A 79 10.80 5.73 9.72
N PHE A 80 9.68 5.15 10.17
CA PHE A 80 9.64 3.86 10.86
C PHE A 80 9.07 2.74 10.01
N ILE A 81 8.68 3.02 8.75
CA ILE A 81 8.16 2.06 7.80
C ILE A 81 9.15 1.95 6.63
N SER A 82 9.43 0.72 6.18
CA SER A 82 10.43 0.51 5.12
C SER A 82 9.83 0.70 3.73
N GLY A 83 10.49 1.53 2.91
CA GLY A 83 10.09 1.78 1.52
C GLY A 83 8.94 2.79 1.42
N THR A 84 8.04 2.58 0.47
CA THR A 84 6.79 3.33 0.38
C THR A 84 5.74 2.72 1.30
N ASP A 85 4.79 3.54 1.75
CA ASP A 85 3.77 3.19 2.74
C ASP A 85 2.55 4.12 2.63
N ASP A 86 1.41 3.70 3.19
CA ASP A 86 0.18 4.49 3.26
C ASP A 86 0.04 5.29 4.57
N GLY A 87 1.16 5.48 5.28
CA GLY A 87 1.26 6.04 6.62
C GLY A 87 1.13 5.01 7.74
N VAL A 88 0.70 3.78 7.44
CA VAL A 88 0.54 2.70 8.44
C VAL A 88 1.11 1.39 7.97
N VAL A 89 0.87 1.02 6.72
CA VAL A 89 1.19 -0.29 6.16
C VAL A 89 2.24 -0.11 5.06
N PRO A 90 3.39 -0.81 5.15
CA PRO A 90 4.40 -0.77 4.10
C PRO A 90 3.87 -1.39 2.80
N THR A 91 4.32 -0.86 1.66
CA THR A 91 3.95 -1.35 0.33
C THR A 91 4.26 -2.84 0.17
N HIS A 92 5.36 -3.38 0.71
CA HIS A 92 5.63 -4.82 0.62
C HIS A 92 4.55 -5.69 1.27
N SER A 93 3.94 -5.22 2.35
CA SER A 93 2.87 -5.91 3.06
C SER A 93 1.55 -5.78 2.33
N ALA A 94 1.27 -4.56 1.83
CA ALA A 94 0.07 -4.26 1.08
C ALA A 94 0.00 -5.02 -0.26
N CYS A 95 1.10 -5.06 -1.02
CA CYS A 95 1.21 -5.84 -2.27
C CYS A 95 1.13 -7.35 -2.04
N GLY A 96 1.46 -7.81 -0.83
CA GLY A 96 1.57 -9.24 -0.55
C GLY A 96 2.90 -9.85 -0.98
N ALA A 97 4.00 -9.11 -0.85
CA ALA A 97 5.33 -9.57 -1.20
C ALA A 97 5.83 -10.67 -0.25
N THR A 98 6.55 -11.63 -0.82
CA THR A 98 7.19 -12.76 -0.11
C THR A 98 8.34 -12.34 0.79
N SER A 99 8.87 -11.13 0.65
CA SER A 99 9.92 -10.56 1.50
C SER A 99 9.46 -9.27 2.17
N ALA A 100 10.00 -8.97 3.35
CA ALA A 100 9.76 -7.74 4.10
C ALA A 100 10.73 -6.60 3.73
N ASN A 101 11.42 -6.71 2.59
CA ASN A 101 12.29 -5.64 2.14
C ASN A 101 11.44 -4.43 1.70
N GLY A 102 11.90 -3.21 2.00
CA GLY A 102 11.29 -2.00 1.49
C GLY A 102 11.21 -2.02 -0.04
N ILE A 103 10.02 -1.70 -0.56
CA ILE A 103 9.74 -1.57 -2.00
C ILE A 103 9.03 -0.26 -2.27
N ASP A 104 9.13 0.24 -3.49
CA ASP A 104 8.55 1.51 -3.93
C ASP A 104 7.25 1.31 -4.71
N SER A 105 6.97 0.08 -5.15
CA SER A 105 5.79 -0.27 -5.94
C SER A 105 5.51 -1.76 -5.88
N CYS A 106 4.26 -2.16 -6.15
CA CYS A 106 3.91 -3.56 -6.37
C CYS A 106 4.41 -4.13 -7.70
N ALA A 107 4.95 -3.30 -8.59
CA ALA A 107 5.47 -3.69 -9.88
C ALA A 107 6.86 -3.10 -10.12
N GLY A 108 7.79 -3.90 -10.67
CA GLY A 108 9.17 -3.47 -10.92
C GLY A 108 9.35 -2.49 -12.08
N ASN A 109 8.29 -2.17 -12.83
CA ASN A 109 8.33 -1.34 -14.04
C ASN A 109 7.26 -0.24 -14.08
N LEU A 110 6.58 0.01 -12.96
CA LEU A 110 5.47 0.95 -12.87
C LEU A 110 5.43 1.58 -11.48
N SER A 111 5.57 2.90 -11.36
CA SER A 111 5.48 3.59 -10.06
C SER A 111 4.03 3.63 -9.55
N MET A 112 3.86 3.94 -8.26
CA MET A 112 2.52 4.14 -7.67
C MET A 112 1.76 5.34 -8.27
N ALA A 113 2.48 6.27 -8.88
CA ALA A 113 1.93 7.41 -9.63
C ALA A 113 1.63 7.07 -11.10
N GLY A 114 1.93 5.85 -11.54
CA GLY A 114 1.66 5.38 -12.89
C GLY A 114 2.82 5.61 -13.87
N LYS A 115 3.95 6.15 -13.43
CA LYS A 115 5.11 6.35 -14.31
C LYS A 115 5.68 4.98 -14.71
N VAL A 116 5.77 4.74 -16.02
CA VAL A 116 6.38 3.54 -16.60
C VAL A 116 7.89 3.69 -16.55
N SER A 117 8.49 3.28 -15.45
CA SER A 117 9.93 3.25 -15.24
C SER A 117 10.31 2.15 -14.26
N SER A 118 11.57 1.75 -14.26
CA SER A 118 12.10 0.79 -13.28
C SER A 118 11.78 1.25 -11.85
N GLN A 119 11.27 0.35 -11.03
CA GLN A 119 11.01 0.54 -9.61
C GLN A 119 11.70 -0.56 -8.81
N ASN A 120 11.96 -0.29 -7.54
CA ASN A 120 12.20 -1.34 -6.58
C ASN A 120 10.87 -2.06 -6.27
N GLY A 121 10.59 -3.14 -6.99
CA GLY A 121 9.37 -3.94 -6.84
C GLY A 121 9.63 -5.28 -6.11
N PRO A 122 8.57 -6.05 -5.80
CA PRO A 122 8.72 -7.32 -5.11
C PRO A 122 9.39 -8.37 -6.00
N ALA A 123 10.34 -9.13 -5.44
CA ALA A 123 10.94 -10.29 -6.13
C ALA A 123 9.94 -11.44 -6.36
N GLY A 124 8.84 -11.45 -5.59
CA GLY A 124 7.74 -12.39 -5.75
C GLY A 124 6.60 -12.05 -4.79
N LEU A 125 5.39 -12.45 -5.17
CA LEU A 125 4.17 -12.29 -4.37
C LEU A 125 3.76 -13.63 -3.77
N TYR A 126 3.10 -13.59 -2.61
CA TYR A 126 2.48 -14.78 -2.05
C TYR A 126 1.44 -15.34 -3.02
N TYR A 127 1.22 -16.65 -2.94
CA TYR A 127 0.20 -17.33 -3.74
C TYR A 127 -1.18 -16.67 -3.54
N ASN A 128 -1.90 -16.49 -4.64
CA ASN A 128 -3.21 -15.84 -4.70
C ASN A 128 -3.25 -14.38 -4.20
N HIS A 129 -2.14 -13.66 -4.16
CA HIS A 129 -2.13 -12.22 -3.87
C HIS A 129 -1.94 -11.42 -5.16
N TYR A 130 -2.92 -10.57 -5.46
CA TYR A 130 -2.94 -9.82 -6.72
C TYR A 130 -3.10 -8.33 -6.43
N PRO A 131 -2.02 -7.54 -6.46
CA PRO A 131 -2.12 -6.08 -6.49
C PRO A 131 -2.78 -5.67 -7.80
N ILE A 132 -4.05 -5.29 -7.74
CA ILE A 132 -4.84 -4.92 -8.92
C ILE A 132 -4.77 -3.42 -9.21
N LEU A 133 -4.60 -2.61 -8.15
CA LEU A 133 -4.54 -1.16 -8.23
C LEU A 133 -3.51 -0.60 -7.22
N MET A 134 -2.87 0.50 -7.60
CA MET A 134 -2.03 1.32 -6.72
C MET A 134 -2.44 2.79 -6.79
N SER A 135 -2.06 3.59 -5.78
CA SER A 135 -2.11 5.05 -5.84
C SER A 135 -1.05 5.64 -4.93
N GLU A 136 -0.24 6.55 -5.46
CA GLU A 136 0.72 7.32 -4.67
C GLU A 136 0.04 8.23 -3.65
N GLY A 137 -1.13 8.78 -3.95
CA GLY A 137 -1.79 9.77 -3.09
C GLY A 137 -2.66 9.16 -1.99
N ALA A 138 -3.08 7.90 -2.15
CA ALA A 138 -4.03 7.29 -1.23
C ALA A 138 -3.34 6.91 0.07
N ASN A 139 -3.73 7.55 1.17
CA ASN A 139 -3.32 7.16 2.51
C ASN A 139 -4.22 6.05 3.06
N HIS A 140 -3.86 5.48 4.22
CA HIS A 140 -4.56 4.34 4.82
C HIS A 140 -6.08 4.56 4.99
N SER A 141 -6.48 5.76 5.43
CA SER A 141 -7.90 6.12 5.64
C SER A 141 -8.64 6.37 4.32
N ASP A 142 -7.94 6.84 3.29
CA ASP A 142 -8.52 7.10 1.98
C ASP A 142 -8.99 5.82 1.29
N VAL A 143 -8.31 4.70 1.55
CA VAL A 143 -8.68 3.38 1.00
C VAL A 143 -10.06 2.92 1.48
N ILE A 144 -10.45 3.34 2.69
CA ILE A 144 -11.67 2.84 3.37
C ILE A 144 -12.85 3.80 3.16
N ASN A 145 -12.59 5.08 2.88
CA ASN A 145 -13.60 6.13 2.82
C ASN A 145 -14.03 6.48 1.39
N ASN A 146 -15.00 7.40 1.28
CA ASN A 146 -15.49 7.90 -0.01
C ASN A 146 -14.63 9.05 -0.57
N GLN A 147 -13.33 9.05 -0.28
CA GLN A 147 -12.42 10.13 -0.65
C GLN A 147 -12.09 10.09 -2.14
N THR A 148 -12.05 11.26 -2.76
CA THR A 148 -11.68 11.47 -4.16
C THR A 148 -10.33 12.20 -4.24
N GLY A 149 -9.82 12.41 -5.45
CA GLY A 149 -8.55 13.10 -5.71
C GLY A 149 -7.37 12.17 -5.96
N ASN A 150 -7.54 10.87 -5.73
CA ASN A 150 -6.49 9.86 -5.90
C ASN A 150 -6.46 9.31 -7.32
N ILE A 151 -5.28 9.31 -7.95
CA ILE A 151 -5.07 8.66 -9.24
C ILE A 151 -4.85 7.17 -9.00
N ALA A 152 -5.72 6.34 -9.55
CA ALA A 152 -5.58 4.89 -9.49
C ALA A 152 -4.76 4.38 -10.68
N VAL A 153 -3.84 3.46 -10.42
CA VAL A 153 -2.91 2.88 -11.39
C VAL A 153 -3.18 1.38 -11.50
N PRO A 154 -3.59 0.87 -12.67
CA PRO A 154 -3.82 -0.56 -12.86
C PRO A 154 -2.50 -1.33 -12.88
N VAL A 155 -2.42 -2.41 -12.08
CA VAL A 155 -1.22 -3.27 -11.98
C VAL A 155 -1.51 -4.65 -12.57
N VAL A 156 -2.27 -5.48 -11.86
CA VAL A 156 -2.86 -6.70 -12.43
C VAL A 156 -4.22 -6.32 -13.02
N ASN A 157 -4.30 -6.35 -14.36
CA ASN A 157 -5.47 -5.89 -15.10
C ASN A 157 -5.66 -6.69 -16.40
N ASN A 158 -6.86 -6.62 -16.98
CA ASN A 158 -7.27 -7.35 -18.18
C ASN A 158 -7.03 -8.88 -18.03
N THR A 159 -7.56 -9.45 -16.95
CA THR A 159 -7.37 -10.86 -16.62
C THR A 159 -8.54 -11.42 -15.81
N VAL A 160 -8.62 -12.75 -15.69
CA VAL A 160 -9.63 -13.44 -14.88
C VAL A 160 -8.94 -14.10 -13.69
N LEU A 161 -9.36 -13.74 -12.47
CA LEU A 161 -8.83 -14.30 -11.23
C LEU A 161 -9.95 -15.04 -10.50
N GLY A 162 -9.84 -16.36 -10.37
CA GLY A 162 -10.83 -17.17 -9.65
C GLY A 162 -12.27 -17.04 -10.19
N GLY A 163 -12.41 -16.80 -11.50
CA GLY A 163 -13.70 -16.57 -12.17
C GLY A 163 -14.20 -15.13 -12.16
N LEU A 164 -13.49 -14.20 -11.52
CA LEU A 164 -13.81 -12.77 -11.51
C LEU A 164 -13.00 -12.03 -12.58
N GLN A 165 -13.67 -11.30 -13.47
CA GLN A 165 -13.04 -10.43 -14.47
C GLN A 165 -12.46 -9.19 -13.78
N ILE A 166 -11.16 -8.97 -13.96
CA ILE A 166 -10.44 -7.78 -13.50
C ILE A 166 -10.08 -6.96 -14.73
N ASP A 167 -10.84 -5.90 -15.00
CA ASP A 167 -10.65 -5.06 -16.19
C ASP A 167 -10.98 -3.59 -15.92
N PHE A 168 -10.03 -2.88 -15.33
CA PHE A 168 -10.05 -1.43 -15.19
C PHE A 168 -9.76 -0.77 -16.53
N ALA A 169 -10.54 0.27 -16.87
CA ALA A 169 -10.18 1.18 -17.95
C ALA A 169 -8.75 1.70 -17.74
N SER A 170 -7.94 1.73 -18.81
CA SER A 170 -6.55 2.16 -18.73
C SER A 170 -6.24 3.18 -19.83
N ARG A 171 -5.58 4.27 -19.45
CA ARG A 171 -5.03 5.25 -20.39
C ARG A 171 -3.54 5.37 -20.18
N THR A 172 -2.80 5.23 -21.28
CA THR A 172 -1.38 5.56 -21.35
C THR A 172 -1.20 6.93 -21.99
N TYR A 173 -0.37 7.78 -21.41
CA TYR A 173 -0.05 9.10 -21.96
C TYR A 173 1.40 9.48 -21.64
N ASN A 174 1.95 10.46 -22.36
CA ASN A 174 3.27 11.01 -22.05
C ASN A 174 3.11 12.37 -21.38
N GLN A 175 3.87 12.61 -20.32
CA GLN A 175 3.96 13.88 -19.63
C GLN A 175 5.38 14.41 -19.75
N ARG A 176 5.50 15.62 -20.28
CA ARG A 176 6.78 16.29 -20.44
C ARG A 176 6.98 17.27 -19.29
N ALA A 177 8.13 17.20 -18.63
CA ALA A 177 8.48 18.20 -17.64
C ALA A 177 8.76 19.55 -18.32
N TRP A 178 8.47 20.67 -17.65
CA TRP A 178 8.60 22.00 -18.26
C TRP A 178 10.05 22.34 -18.70
N TRP A 179 11.05 21.69 -18.09
CA TRP A 179 12.47 21.83 -18.44
C TRP A 179 12.92 20.91 -19.58
N GLN A 180 12.12 19.94 -20.00
CA GLN A 180 12.44 19.08 -21.14
C GLN A 180 12.06 19.81 -22.43
N LEU A 181 13.06 20.29 -23.16
CA LEU A 181 12.85 21.00 -24.44
C LEU A 181 12.64 20.03 -25.63
N TRP A 182 13.03 18.76 -25.49
CA TRP A 182 12.98 17.73 -26.55
C TRP A 182 12.56 16.36 -25.99
N GLY A 183 12.10 15.44 -26.88
CA GLY A 183 11.70 14.07 -26.52
C GLY A 183 10.25 13.93 -26.04
N SER A 184 9.66 12.73 -26.00
CA SER A 184 8.24 12.55 -25.67
C SER A 184 7.89 12.85 -24.20
N GLY A 185 8.88 12.97 -23.31
CA GLY A 185 8.66 13.01 -21.86
C GLY A 185 8.53 11.62 -21.26
N ASP A 186 8.14 11.57 -19.99
CA ASP A 186 7.91 10.34 -19.24
C ASP A 186 6.56 9.73 -19.60
N ARG A 187 6.48 8.40 -19.67
CA ARG A 187 5.23 7.68 -19.95
C ARG A 187 4.51 7.34 -18.66
N TYR A 188 3.21 7.55 -18.63
CA TYR A 188 2.32 7.29 -17.50
C TYR A 188 1.15 6.38 -17.90
N VAL A 189 0.66 5.60 -16.94
CA VAL A 189 -0.53 4.75 -17.03
C VAL A 189 -1.43 5.03 -15.82
N GLU A 190 -2.71 5.26 -16.07
CA GLU A 190 -3.70 5.46 -15.02
C GLU A 190 -5.06 4.87 -15.41
N VAL A 191 -5.95 4.76 -14.43
CA VAL A 191 -7.39 4.61 -14.65
C VAL A 191 -7.99 6.00 -14.89
N PRO A 192 -8.55 6.28 -16.08
CA PRO A 192 -9.11 7.59 -16.42
C PRO A 192 -10.20 8.02 -15.45
N GLY A 193 -10.12 9.26 -14.96
CA GLY A 193 -11.14 9.83 -14.07
C GLY A 193 -11.18 9.20 -12.67
N SER A 194 -10.23 8.34 -12.31
CA SER A 194 -10.15 7.74 -10.98
C SER A 194 -10.08 8.79 -9.85
N ASN A 195 -9.50 9.96 -10.13
CA ASN A 195 -9.47 11.07 -9.18
C ASN A 195 -10.84 11.73 -8.91
N GLN A 196 -11.88 11.43 -9.69
CA GLN A 196 -13.23 11.97 -9.51
C GLN A 196 -14.14 11.01 -8.74
N THR A 197 -13.64 9.84 -8.37
CA THR A 197 -14.43 8.81 -7.69
C THR A 197 -13.66 8.24 -6.50
N SER A 198 -14.39 7.62 -5.59
CA SER A 198 -13.74 6.88 -4.51
C SER A 198 -13.25 5.54 -5.00
N LEU A 199 -12.26 5.01 -4.30
CA LEU A 199 -11.68 3.70 -4.61
C LEU A 199 -12.70 2.58 -4.47
N SER A 200 -13.51 2.64 -3.42
CA SER A 200 -14.62 1.71 -3.19
C SER A 200 -15.61 1.72 -4.35
N ASN A 201 -15.96 2.91 -4.85
CA ASN A 201 -16.86 3.02 -6.00
C ASN A 201 -16.20 2.50 -7.28
N LEU A 202 -14.92 2.82 -7.53
CA LEU A 202 -14.18 2.32 -8.68
C LEU A 202 -14.08 0.79 -8.69
N LEU A 203 -13.79 0.18 -7.55
CA LEU A 203 -13.76 -1.28 -7.39
C LEU A 203 -15.14 -1.88 -7.62
N TYR A 204 -16.17 -1.31 -7.01
CA TYR A 204 -17.54 -1.79 -7.15
C TYR A 204 -18.00 -1.76 -8.60
N THR A 205 -17.85 -0.64 -9.31
CA THR A 205 -18.30 -0.51 -10.70
C THR A 205 -17.50 -1.38 -11.68
N THR A 206 -16.24 -1.69 -11.37
CA THR A 206 -15.39 -2.54 -12.22
C THR A 206 -15.65 -4.03 -11.99
N LEU A 207 -15.88 -4.45 -10.75
CA LEU A 207 -15.99 -5.86 -10.39
C LEU A 207 -17.43 -6.38 -10.37
N ASN A 208 -18.41 -5.49 -10.28
CA ASN A 208 -19.84 -5.84 -10.31
C ASN A 208 -20.41 -5.73 -11.73
N ASN A 209 -19.90 -6.57 -12.64
CA ASN A 209 -20.34 -6.67 -14.03
C ASN A 209 -20.85 -8.07 -14.37
#